data_AF-A0A7J8LJA7-F1
#
_entry.id   AF-A0A7J8LJA7-F1
#
_cell.length_a   1.000
_cell.length_b   1.000
_cell.length_c   1.000
_cell.angle_alpha   90.00
_cell.angle_beta   90.00
_cell.angle_gamma   90.00
#
_symmetry.space_group_name_H-M   'P 1'
#
loop_
_entity.id
_entity.type
_entity.pdbx_description
1 polymer ?
#
loop_
_entity_poly.entity_id
_entity_poly.type
_entity_poly.pdbx_seq_one_letter_code
_entity_poly.pdbx_strand_id
1 'polypeptide(L)'
;MAASTGGGTGWYKGKVKAVQSGDCLVVMALSSNRPGPPPEKTITLASLISPRLARRGGVDEPFAWDSREYLRKLCIGKEVIFRVEYSVPSIAREFGSVYLGDKNVAMLVVSEGWAKGQQKGEVSPYVAELLHLEEQAKQQGLGQWSKVPGAAEASIRNLPPSAVGDPSNLDAMGLLAENKGRSMEAIVEQVRDGSTVRVYLLPDFQFVQVFVAGIQAPSMGRRAVTETVVETDLTSDKQNGDVSADEPQADLTSAQRLTASSAPSAEVSPDPFAPEAKYFTEVRCLNRDVRIVLEGVDKFSNLIGSVYYPEGESAKDLALELVENGLAKYVEWSANMMEDDAKRRLKAAELQAKKTRLRIWTNYVPPVTNSMAIHDQNFIGKVVEVVSGDCIIVSDDSIPYGSLLAERRVNLSSIRCPKMGNPRRDEKPAPYAREAKEFLRTRLIGKQVTVQMEYSRKVTMADGTVAAATPASADSRVMDFGSVFLMSPVKGDGDDASAAVPSGTGNQQPGLNVAELVVGRGFGT
;
A
#
# COMPACT_ATOMS: atom_id res chain seq x y z
N MET A 1 -46.47 2.16 -19.07
CA MET A 1 -46.96 1.66 -17.76
C MET A 1 -46.07 0.48 -17.37
N ALA A 2 -44.92 0.75 -16.74
CA ALA A 2 -44.04 -0.29 -16.23
C ALA A 2 -44.43 -0.55 -14.77
N ALA A 3 -44.81 -1.79 -14.46
CA ALA A 3 -45.25 -2.19 -13.13
C ALA A 3 -44.11 -2.05 -12.11
N SER A 4 -44.32 -1.24 -11.07
CA SER A 4 -43.47 -1.17 -9.89
C SER A 4 -43.68 -2.42 -9.05
N THR A 5 -42.75 -3.36 -9.08
CA THR A 5 -42.73 -4.48 -8.14
C THR A 5 -42.24 -3.97 -6.79
N GLY A 6 -43.11 -3.98 -5.77
CA GLY A 6 -42.83 -3.47 -4.43
C GLY A 6 -41.57 -4.07 -3.82
N GLY A 7 -40.55 -3.24 -3.60
CA GLY A 7 -39.32 -3.60 -2.88
C GLY A 7 -39.60 -3.84 -1.40
N GLY A 8 -38.83 -4.73 -0.77
CA GLY A 8 -39.03 -5.18 0.61
C GLY A 8 -39.32 -4.04 1.59
N THR A 9 -40.49 -4.11 2.24
CA THR A 9 -41.20 -3.02 2.92
C THR A 9 -40.63 -2.60 4.28
N GLY A 10 -39.37 -2.93 4.57
CA GLY A 10 -38.73 -2.70 5.87
C GLY A 10 -37.84 -1.47 5.89
N TRP A 11 -37.78 -0.82 7.06
CA TRP A 11 -36.70 0.12 7.37
C TRP A 11 -35.43 -0.64 7.73
N TYR A 12 -34.32 -0.27 7.11
CA TYR A 12 -32.98 -0.79 7.35
C TYR A 12 -32.16 0.26 8.09
N LYS A 13 -31.20 -0.19 8.89
CA LYS A 13 -30.18 0.67 9.53
C LYS A 13 -28.80 0.27 9.04
N GLY A 14 -27.96 1.25 8.73
CA GLY A 14 -26.61 1.00 8.25
C GLY A 14 -25.71 2.21 8.35
N LYS A 15 -24.44 2.05 7.99
CA LYS A 15 -23.44 3.10 7.92
C LYS A 15 -23.15 3.46 6.47
N VAL A 16 -23.11 4.74 6.13
CA VAL A 16 -22.79 5.18 4.77
C VAL A 16 -21.31 4.92 4.50
N LYS A 17 -21.05 4.04 3.52
CA LYS A 17 -19.72 3.63 3.09
C LYS A 17 -19.16 4.52 1.99
N ALA A 18 -20.01 4.92 1.04
CA ALA A 18 -19.61 5.68 -0.14
C ALA A 18 -20.75 6.59 -0.65
N VAL A 19 -20.39 7.63 -1.40
CA VAL A 19 -21.28 8.56 -2.09
C VAL A 19 -20.89 8.61 -3.57
N GLN A 20 -21.75 8.07 -4.42
CA GLN A 20 -21.46 7.90 -5.85
C GLN A 20 -21.80 9.14 -6.69
N SER A 21 -22.83 9.89 -6.27
CA SER A 21 -23.33 11.11 -6.92
C SER A 21 -24.08 11.95 -5.88
N GLY A 22 -24.56 13.14 -6.25
CA GLY A 22 -25.35 14.02 -5.39
C GLY A 22 -26.69 13.45 -4.89
N ASP A 23 -27.06 12.26 -5.35
CA ASP A 23 -28.29 11.56 -5.02
C ASP A 23 -28.11 10.07 -4.69
N CYS A 24 -26.88 9.53 -4.65
CA CYS A 24 -26.66 8.09 -4.54
C CYS A 24 -25.66 7.72 -3.45
N LEU A 25 -26.11 6.85 -2.54
CA LEU A 25 -25.35 6.39 -1.37
C LEU A 25 -25.15 4.87 -1.43
N VAL A 26 -24.00 4.41 -0.93
CA VAL A 26 -23.79 3.00 -0.60
C VAL A 26 -23.83 2.87 0.92
N VAL A 27 -24.80 2.10 1.42
CA VAL A 27 -25.02 1.86 2.84
C VAL A 27 -24.61 0.42 3.18
N MET A 28 -23.78 0.29 4.20
CA MET A 28 -23.30 -0.98 4.72
C MET A 28 -24.05 -1.37 5.99
N ALA A 29 -24.34 -2.65 6.17
CA ALA A 29 -24.90 -3.16 7.42
C ALA A 29 -23.95 -2.92 8.62
N LEU A 30 -24.51 -2.57 9.78
CA LEU A 30 -23.73 -2.31 11.00
C LEU A 30 -23.02 -3.57 11.55
N SER A 31 -23.62 -4.73 11.33
CA SER A 31 -23.05 -6.02 11.71
C SER A 31 -23.40 -7.08 10.67
N SER A 32 -22.59 -8.13 10.62
CA SER A 32 -22.83 -9.31 9.80
C SER A 32 -22.50 -10.56 10.62
N ASN A 33 -23.42 -11.52 10.63
CA ASN A 33 -23.18 -12.84 11.21
C ASN A 33 -22.48 -13.79 10.24
N ARG A 34 -22.21 -13.34 9.01
CA ARG A 34 -21.47 -14.10 7.99
C ARG A 34 -20.00 -13.68 8.01
N PRO A 35 -19.06 -14.63 7.84
CA PRO A 35 -17.64 -14.31 7.71
C PRO A 35 -17.40 -13.41 6.49
N GLY A 36 -16.46 -12.48 6.65
CA GLY A 36 -16.10 -11.50 5.63
C GLY A 36 -16.75 -10.11 5.83
N PRO A 37 -16.60 -9.20 4.85
CA PRO A 37 -17.14 -7.85 4.90
C PRO A 37 -18.68 -7.84 5.06
N PRO A 38 -19.26 -6.88 5.79
CA PRO A 38 -20.71 -6.77 5.90
C PRO A 38 -21.39 -6.51 4.55
N PRO A 39 -22.65 -6.95 4.38
CA PRO A 39 -23.39 -6.69 3.14
C PRO A 39 -23.63 -5.19 2.93
N GLU A 40 -23.69 -4.80 1.66
CA GLU A 40 -23.86 -3.43 1.20
C GLU A 40 -25.11 -3.31 0.32
N LYS A 41 -25.72 -2.12 0.32
CA LYS A 41 -26.85 -1.76 -0.52
C LYS A 41 -26.65 -0.36 -1.08
N THR A 42 -26.79 -0.22 -2.38
CA THR A 42 -26.80 1.08 -3.07
C THR A 42 -28.23 1.60 -3.10
N ILE A 43 -28.44 2.85 -2.67
CA ILE A 43 -29.74 3.50 -2.62
C ILE A 43 -29.65 4.89 -3.25
N THR A 44 -30.52 5.17 -4.20
CA THR A 44 -30.70 6.51 -4.79
C THR A 44 -31.82 7.23 -4.05
N LEU A 45 -31.63 8.52 -3.75
CA LEU A 45 -32.63 9.34 -3.09
C LEU A 45 -33.87 9.48 -4.00
N ALA A 46 -35.03 9.07 -3.49
CA ALA A 46 -36.27 9.14 -4.24
C ALA A 46 -36.73 10.60 -4.43
N SER A 47 -37.44 10.85 -5.53
CA SER A 47 -38.15 12.11 -5.81
C SER A 47 -37.28 13.35 -5.97
N LEU A 48 -35.98 13.19 -6.27
CA LEU A 48 -35.10 14.29 -6.64
C LEU A 48 -34.18 13.94 -7.81
N ILE A 49 -33.56 14.95 -8.41
CA ILE A 49 -32.47 14.80 -9.39
C ILE A 49 -31.33 15.73 -8.98
N SER A 50 -30.13 15.17 -8.81
CA SER A 50 -28.89 15.95 -8.69
C SER A 50 -28.23 16.19 -10.05
N PRO A 51 -27.47 17.29 -10.23
CA PRO A 51 -26.65 17.47 -11.44
C PRO A 51 -25.62 16.34 -11.60
N ARG A 52 -25.33 15.97 -12.85
CA ARG A 52 -24.53 14.79 -13.19
C ARG A 52 -23.04 15.11 -13.29
N LEU A 53 -22.22 14.28 -12.66
CA LEU A 53 -20.77 14.33 -12.78
C LEU A 53 -20.30 13.85 -14.15
N ALA A 54 -19.11 14.30 -14.53
CA ALA A 54 -18.40 13.90 -15.73
C ALA A 54 -18.31 12.36 -15.82
N ARG A 55 -18.64 11.85 -17.00
CA ARG A 55 -18.33 10.48 -17.42
C ARG A 55 -17.07 10.47 -18.29
N ARG A 56 -16.69 9.31 -18.80
CA ARG A 56 -15.53 9.17 -19.70
C ARG A 56 -15.65 10.15 -20.87
N GLY A 57 -14.65 11.02 -21.04
CA GLY A 57 -14.60 12.05 -22.07
C GLY A 57 -15.60 13.21 -21.91
N GLY A 58 -16.32 13.29 -20.79
CA GLY A 58 -17.31 14.34 -20.54
C GLY A 58 -16.85 15.41 -19.55
N VAL A 59 -17.71 16.39 -19.32
CA VAL A 59 -17.56 17.44 -18.30
C VAL A 59 -18.67 17.30 -17.24
N ASP A 60 -18.46 17.89 -16.07
CA ASP A 60 -19.50 17.97 -15.05
C ASP A 60 -20.66 18.86 -15.55
N GLU A 61 -21.90 18.51 -15.23
CA GLU A 61 -23.00 19.48 -15.23
C GLU A 61 -22.73 20.56 -14.15
N PRO A 62 -23.20 21.81 -14.32
CA PRO A 62 -23.02 22.85 -13.31
C PRO A 62 -23.42 22.37 -11.91
N PHE A 63 -22.56 22.65 -10.93
CA PHE A 63 -22.71 22.31 -9.52
C PHE A 63 -22.79 20.80 -9.20
N ALA A 64 -22.48 19.90 -10.15
CA ALA A 64 -22.51 18.46 -9.90
C ALA A 64 -21.51 18.02 -8.84
N TRP A 65 -20.30 18.58 -8.89
CA TRP A 65 -19.26 18.30 -7.89
C TRP A 65 -19.68 18.79 -6.50
N ASP A 66 -20.17 20.02 -6.39
CA ASP A 66 -20.62 20.60 -5.12
C ASP A 66 -21.78 19.82 -4.52
N SER A 67 -22.73 19.39 -5.36
CA SER A 67 -23.85 18.53 -4.95
C SER A 67 -23.38 17.20 -4.37
N ARG A 68 -22.44 16.51 -5.04
CA ARG A 68 -21.82 15.29 -4.49
C ARG A 68 -21.05 15.57 -3.20
N GLU A 69 -20.26 16.63 -3.15
CA GLU A 69 -19.43 16.97 -1.99
C GLU A 69 -20.27 17.33 -0.77
N TYR A 70 -21.39 18.03 -0.95
CA TYR A 70 -22.37 18.27 0.09
C TYR A 70 -22.87 16.94 0.67
N LEU A 71 -23.33 16.02 -0.18
CA LEU A 71 -23.84 14.73 0.28
C LEU A 71 -22.75 13.87 0.93
N ARG A 72 -21.52 13.88 0.39
CA ARG A 72 -20.35 13.22 0.96
C ARG A 72 -20.05 13.72 2.36
N LYS A 73 -19.87 15.03 2.55
CA LYS A 73 -19.59 15.64 3.85
C LYS A 73 -20.75 15.46 4.83
N LEU A 74 -21.98 15.45 4.33
CA LEU A 74 -23.17 15.22 5.15
C LEU A 74 -23.26 13.78 5.65
N CYS A 75 -22.97 12.78 4.81
CA CYS A 75 -23.35 11.39 5.09
C CYS A 75 -22.19 10.42 5.34
N ILE A 76 -20.99 10.64 4.78
CA ILE A 76 -19.91 9.63 4.80
C ILE A 76 -19.57 9.20 6.24
N GLY A 77 -19.55 7.90 6.48
CA GLY A 77 -19.25 7.32 7.80
C GLY A 77 -20.34 7.52 8.86
N LYS A 78 -21.47 8.17 8.55
CA LYS A 78 -22.59 8.33 9.50
C LYS A 78 -23.57 7.17 9.42
N GLU A 79 -24.25 6.91 10.53
CA GLU A 79 -25.36 5.96 10.57
C GLU A 79 -26.63 6.58 9.98
N VAL A 80 -27.32 5.81 9.14
CA VAL A 80 -28.56 6.21 8.49
C VAL A 80 -29.62 5.12 8.64
N ILE A 81 -30.88 5.54 8.62
CA ILE A 81 -32.03 4.65 8.50
C ILE A 81 -32.63 4.87 7.11
N PHE A 82 -32.91 3.81 6.37
CA PHE A 82 -33.41 3.94 5.01
C PHE A 82 -34.40 2.85 4.65
N ARG A 83 -35.23 3.09 3.63
CA ARG A 83 -36.13 2.09 3.06
C ARG A 83 -36.09 2.19 1.54
N VAL A 84 -36.25 1.06 0.86
CA VAL A 84 -36.47 1.05 -0.59
C VAL A 84 -37.95 1.33 -0.84
N GLU A 85 -38.24 2.30 -1.70
CA GLU A 85 -39.61 2.65 -2.09
C GLU A 85 -39.99 2.01 -3.42
N TYR A 86 -39.08 2.06 -4.39
CA TYR A 86 -39.26 1.39 -5.67
C TYR A 86 -37.91 1.00 -6.27
N SER A 87 -37.92 -0.01 -7.13
CA SER A 87 -36.76 -0.42 -7.91
C SER A 87 -37.08 -0.21 -9.39
N VAL A 88 -36.06 0.18 -10.16
CA VAL A 88 -36.14 0.32 -11.61
C VAL A 88 -35.20 -0.73 -12.22
N PRO A 89 -35.72 -1.92 -12.58
CA PRO A 89 -34.90 -3.04 -13.04
C PRO A 89 -34.09 -2.73 -14.30
N SER A 90 -34.63 -1.92 -15.22
CA SER A 90 -33.96 -1.57 -16.49
C SER A 90 -32.61 -0.87 -16.30
N ILE A 91 -32.45 -0.12 -15.21
CA ILE A 91 -31.19 0.57 -14.86
C ILE A 91 -30.53 -0.03 -13.62
N ALA A 92 -31.06 -1.15 -13.11
CA ALA A 92 -30.62 -1.83 -11.90
C ALA A 92 -30.45 -0.89 -10.68
N ARG A 93 -31.37 0.07 -10.50
CA ARG A 93 -31.34 1.02 -9.37
C ARG A 93 -32.50 0.83 -8.41
N GLU A 94 -32.20 0.99 -7.13
CA GLU A 94 -33.20 1.08 -6.05
C GLU A 94 -33.29 2.53 -5.60
N PHE A 95 -34.51 3.03 -5.48
CA PHE A 95 -34.81 4.39 -5.02
C PHE A 95 -35.53 4.32 -3.69
N GLY A 96 -35.23 5.27 -2.80
CA GLY A 96 -35.88 5.27 -1.51
C GLY A 96 -35.58 6.47 -0.63
N SER A 97 -36.13 6.39 0.57
CA SER A 97 -35.97 7.41 1.60
C SER A 97 -34.79 7.07 2.51
N VAL A 98 -33.95 8.06 2.79
CA VAL A 98 -32.79 7.96 3.69
C VAL A 98 -32.89 9.04 4.76
N TYR A 99 -32.69 8.66 6.00
CA TYR A 99 -32.74 9.52 7.18
C TYR A 99 -31.40 9.54 7.90
N LEU A 100 -30.92 10.74 8.21
CA LEU A 100 -29.79 10.98 9.09
C LEU A 100 -30.34 11.54 10.41
N GLY A 101 -30.42 10.69 11.44
CA GLY A 101 -31.19 11.01 12.64
C GLY A 101 -32.68 11.10 12.29
N ASP A 102 -33.29 12.25 12.57
CA ASP A 102 -34.68 12.59 12.28
C ASP A 102 -34.85 13.33 10.94
N LYS A 103 -33.75 13.68 10.25
CA LYS A 103 -33.79 14.50 9.04
C LYS A 103 -33.77 13.64 7.78
N ASN A 104 -34.72 13.90 6.87
CA ASN A 104 -34.72 13.28 5.55
C ASN A 104 -33.60 13.87 4.69
N VAL A 105 -32.70 13.03 4.19
CA VAL A 105 -31.51 13.45 3.43
C VAL A 105 -31.89 14.12 2.11
N ALA A 106 -32.95 13.66 1.43
CA ALA A 106 -33.43 14.26 0.19
C ALA A 106 -33.87 15.72 0.41
N MET A 107 -34.55 15.99 1.53
CA MET A 107 -34.96 17.34 1.90
C MET A 107 -33.76 18.25 2.17
N LEU A 108 -32.74 17.76 2.88
CA LEU A 108 -31.51 18.52 3.15
C LEU A 108 -30.76 18.89 1.86
N VAL A 109 -30.66 17.95 0.91
CA VAL A 109 -29.99 18.20 -0.37
C VAL A 109 -30.75 19.26 -1.19
N VAL A 110 -32.08 19.19 -1.22
CA VAL A 110 -32.91 20.15 -1.98
C VAL A 110 -32.96 21.53 -1.31
N SER A 111 -33.07 21.60 0.02
CA SER A 111 -33.13 22.87 0.75
C SER A 111 -31.89 23.75 0.59
N GLU A 112 -30.73 23.11 0.39
CA GLU A 112 -29.45 23.80 0.13
C GLU A 112 -29.21 24.04 -1.38
N GLY A 113 -30.18 23.70 -2.23
CA GLY A 113 -30.10 23.94 -3.68
C GLY A 113 -29.20 22.98 -4.45
N TRP A 114 -28.90 21.80 -3.92
CA TRP A 114 -28.01 20.82 -4.56
C TRP A 114 -28.72 19.79 -5.44
N ALA A 115 -30.05 19.79 -5.44
CA ALA A 115 -30.89 18.94 -6.29
C ALA A 115 -32.23 19.62 -6.59
N LYS A 116 -32.94 19.11 -7.58
CA LYS A 116 -34.32 19.52 -7.93
C LYS A 116 -35.30 18.47 -7.43
N GLY A 117 -36.46 18.89 -6.96
CA GLY A 117 -37.58 17.98 -6.73
C GLY A 117 -38.05 17.40 -8.06
N GLN A 118 -38.30 16.09 -8.09
CA GLN A 118 -38.84 15.41 -9.27
C GLN A 118 -40.10 14.63 -8.91
N GLN A 119 -41.15 14.88 -9.69
CA GLN A 119 -42.36 14.06 -9.68
C GLN A 119 -42.27 13.03 -10.82
N LYS A 120 -42.04 11.75 -10.47
CA LYS A 120 -42.12 10.62 -11.40
C LYS A 120 -42.88 9.48 -10.72
N GLY A 121 -43.92 8.96 -11.37
CA GLY A 121 -44.70 7.83 -10.88
C GLY A 121 -45.74 8.21 -9.81
N GLU A 122 -46.06 7.26 -8.92
CA GLU A 122 -46.94 7.51 -7.76
C GLU A 122 -46.39 8.65 -6.90
N VAL A 123 -47.28 9.51 -6.40
CA VAL A 123 -46.92 10.72 -5.67
C VAL A 123 -46.33 10.31 -4.31
N SER A 124 -44.99 10.30 -4.22
CA SER A 124 -44.32 10.18 -2.92
C SER A 124 -44.82 11.29 -1.98
N PRO A 125 -45.09 11.00 -0.70
CA PRO A 125 -45.62 11.98 0.24
C PRO A 125 -44.68 13.17 0.45
N TYR A 126 -43.41 13.05 0.06
CA TYR A 126 -42.40 14.09 0.23
C TYR A 126 -42.32 15.06 -0.95
N VAL A 127 -42.97 14.78 -2.10
CA VAL A 127 -42.81 15.60 -3.32
C VAL A 127 -43.25 17.05 -3.08
N ALA A 128 -44.38 17.26 -2.40
CA ALA A 128 -44.87 18.62 -2.12
C ALA A 128 -43.88 19.43 -1.28
N GLU A 129 -43.30 18.79 -0.26
CA GLU A 129 -42.30 19.42 0.60
C GLU A 129 -40.98 19.69 -0.16
N LEU A 130 -40.53 18.74 -0.99
CA LEU A 130 -39.33 18.92 -1.82
C LEU A 130 -39.48 20.09 -2.79
N LEU A 131 -40.65 20.23 -3.44
CA LEU A 131 -40.93 21.37 -4.32
C LEU A 131 -40.98 22.70 -3.55
N HIS A 132 -41.52 22.69 -2.32
CA HIS A 132 -41.52 23.86 -1.46
C HIS A 132 -40.11 24.29 -1.07
N LEU A 133 -39.26 23.34 -0.65
CA LEU A 133 -37.85 23.57 -0.32
C LEU A 133 -37.05 24.04 -1.53
N GLU A 134 -37.32 23.49 -2.72
CA GLU A 134 -36.70 23.94 -3.97
C GLU A 134 -37.02 25.42 -4.24
N GLU A 135 -38.28 25.83 -4.05
CA GLU A 135 -38.69 27.22 -4.24
C GLU A 135 -38.03 28.15 -3.22
N GLN A 136 -37.88 27.73 -1.97
CA GLN A 136 -37.10 28.48 -0.97
C GLN A 136 -35.63 28.63 -1.40
N ALA A 137 -35.00 27.55 -1.87
CA ALA A 137 -33.62 27.58 -2.34
C ALA A 137 -33.43 28.51 -3.56
N LYS A 138 -34.42 28.55 -4.47
CA LYS A 138 -34.45 29.49 -5.61
C LYS A 138 -34.56 30.94 -5.16
N GLN A 139 -35.43 31.24 -4.22
CA GLN A 139 -35.62 32.59 -3.69
C GLN A 139 -34.33 33.10 -3.04
N GLN A 140 -33.70 32.24 -2.23
CA GLN A 140 -32.45 32.54 -1.53
C GLN A 140 -31.20 32.49 -2.44
N GLY A 141 -31.30 31.86 -3.61
CA GLY A 141 -30.20 31.73 -4.55
C GLY A 141 -29.11 30.76 -4.09
N LEU A 142 -29.50 29.64 -3.46
CA LEU A 142 -28.59 28.63 -2.93
C LEU A 142 -28.16 27.60 -3.98
N GLY A 143 -26.94 27.09 -3.84
CA GLY A 143 -26.41 26.02 -4.68
C GLY A 143 -26.55 26.31 -6.17
N GLN A 144 -27.20 25.40 -6.90
CA GLN A 144 -27.43 25.53 -8.34
C GLN A 144 -28.33 26.71 -8.74
N TRP A 145 -28.99 27.34 -7.76
CA TRP A 145 -29.86 28.50 -7.95
C TRP A 145 -29.13 29.83 -7.73
N SER A 146 -27.80 29.82 -7.61
CA SER A 146 -26.99 31.02 -7.47
C SER A 146 -27.34 32.07 -8.54
N LYS A 147 -27.55 33.30 -8.08
CA LYS A 147 -27.84 34.46 -8.94
C LYS A 147 -26.57 35.21 -9.35
N VAL A 148 -25.40 34.74 -8.91
CA VAL A 148 -24.11 35.33 -9.26
C VAL A 148 -23.80 35.01 -10.73
N PRO A 149 -23.60 36.02 -11.59
CA PRO A 149 -23.23 35.79 -12.99
C PRO A 149 -21.95 34.97 -13.10
N GLY A 150 -21.94 33.94 -13.96
CA GLY A 150 -20.78 33.06 -14.16
C GLY A 150 -20.62 31.94 -13.13
N ALA A 151 -21.49 31.83 -12.12
CA ALA A 151 -21.37 30.81 -11.08
C ALA A 151 -21.53 29.38 -11.62
N ALA A 152 -22.41 29.19 -12.60
CA ALA A 152 -22.62 27.89 -13.23
C ALA A 152 -21.35 27.41 -13.94
N GLU A 153 -20.72 28.27 -14.75
CA GLU A 153 -19.48 27.98 -15.46
C GLU A 153 -18.31 27.75 -14.50
N ALA A 154 -18.20 28.57 -13.44
CA ALA A 154 -17.14 28.45 -12.44
C ALA A 154 -17.25 27.17 -11.58
N SER A 155 -18.45 26.59 -11.46
CA SER A 155 -18.67 25.35 -10.70
C SER A 155 -18.22 24.09 -11.45
N ILE A 156 -18.00 24.17 -12.77
CA ILE A 156 -17.57 23.03 -13.58
C ILE A 156 -16.07 22.82 -13.37
N ARG A 157 -15.68 21.66 -12.86
CA ARG A 157 -14.26 21.34 -12.64
C ARG A 157 -13.53 21.23 -13.97
N ASN A 158 -12.33 21.81 -14.02
CA ASN A 158 -11.39 21.55 -15.09
C ASN A 158 -10.68 20.21 -14.82
N LEU A 159 -11.23 19.12 -15.35
CA LEU A 159 -10.71 17.78 -15.10
C LEU A 159 -9.57 17.44 -16.07
N PRO A 160 -8.42 16.96 -15.57
CA PRO A 160 -7.34 16.51 -16.43
C PRO A 160 -7.71 15.22 -17.18
N PRO A 161 -7.03 14.87 -18.29
CA PRO A 161 -7.28 13.64 -19.04
C PRO A 161 -7.27 12.36 -18.19
N SER A 162 -6.43 12.33 -17.15
CA SER A 162 -6.35 11.22 -16.19
C SER A 162 -7.67 10.99 -15.45
N ALA A 163 -8.45 12.03 -15.19
CA ALA A 163 -9.75 11.99 -14.51
C ALA A 163 -10.92 11.59 -15.42
N VAL A 164 -10.82 11.83 -16.73
CA VAL A 164 -11.89 11.55 -17.71
C VAL A 164 -11.64 10.31 -18.56
N GLY A 165 -10.66 9.48 -18.18
CA GLY A 165 -10.54 8.11 -18.68
C GLY A 165 -9.43 7.85 -19.71
N ASP A 166 -8.46 8.75 -19.84
CA ASP A 166 -7.19 8.48 -20.53
C ASP A 166 -6.05 8.30 -19.50
N PRO A 167 -5.88 7.09 -18.93
CA PRO A 167 -4.82 6.82 -17.97
C PRO A 167 -3.43 6.76 -18.61
N SER A 168 -3.33 6.65 -19.94
CA SER A 168 -2.05 6.63 -20.67
C SER A 168 -1.31 7.97 -20.66
N ASN A 169 -2.00 9.05 -20.30
CA ASN A 169 -1.47 10.41 -20.34
C ASN A 169 -0.97 10.92 -18.96
N LEU A 170 -0.82 10.03 -17.97
CA LEU A 170 -0.27 10.43 -16.67
C LEU A 170 1.26 10.35 -16.67
N ASP A 171 1.92 11.51 -16.63
CA ASP A 171 3.36 11.58 -16.36
C ASP A 171 3.65 11.35 -14.86
N ALA A 172 3.66 10.08 -14.46
CA ALA A 172 3.93 9.69 -13.08
C ALA A 172 5.33 10.14 -12.61
N MET A 173 6.30 10.18 -13.51
CA MET A 173 7.68 10.57 -13.19
C MET A 173 7.79 12.07 -12.96
N GLY A 174 7.17 12.89 -13.82
CA GLY A 174 7.07 14.34 -13.63
C GLY A 174 6.32 14.68 -12.35
N LEU A 175 5.16 14.04 -12.11
CA LEU A 175 4.37 14.24 -10.89
C LEU A 175 5.18 13.94 -9.62
N LEU A 176 5.93 12.83 -9.61
CA LEU A 176 6.83 12.49 -8.52
C LEU A 176 7.94 13.54 -8.37
N ALA A 177 8.61 13.92 -9.46
CA ALA A 177 9.74 14.87 -9.40
C ALA A 177 9.33 16.21 -8.79
N GLU A 178 8.12 16.68 -9.07
CA GLU A 178 7.58 17.94 -8.55
C GLU A 178 7.11 17.85 -7.09
N ASN A 179 6.62 16.67 -6.65
CA ASN A 179 5.87 16.55 -5.40
C ASN A 179 6.44 15.52 -4.40
N LYS A 180 7.58 14.91 -4.68
CA LYS A 180 8.19 13.90 -3.80
C LYS A 180 8.31 14.41 -2.35
N GLY A 181 7.85 13.60 -1.40
CA GLY A 181 7.90 13.91 0.02
C GLY A 181 6.92 15.01 0.49
N ARG A 182 6.16 15.64 -0.41
CA ARG A 182 5.14 16.62 -0.02
C ARG A 182 3.85 15.93 0.40
N SER A 183 3.22 16.45 1.44
CA SER A 183 1.90 16.01 1.88
C SER A 183 0.80 16.67 1.05
N MET A 184 0.25 15.94 0.08
CA MET A 184 -0.80 16.39 -0.84
C MET A 184 -2.19 16.04 -0.30
N GLU A 185 -3.15 16.94 -0.45
CA GLU A 185 -4.56 16.62 -0.18
C GLU A 185 -5.13 15.76 -1.30
N ALA A 186 -5.93 14.76 -0.94
CA ALA A 186 -6.56 13.91 -1.93
C ALA A 186 -7.91 13.39 -1.43
N ILE A 187 -8.78 13.00 -2.37
CA ILE A 187 -10.04 12.30 -2.07
C ILE A 187 -9.94 10.89 -2.63
N VAL A 188 -10.14 9.88 -1.79
CA VAL A 188 -10.14 8.48 -2.25
C VAL A 188 -11.45 8.18 -2.96
N GLU A 189 -11.34 7.83 -4.23
CA GLU A 189 -12.49 7.50 -5.07
C GLU A 189 -12.70 5.99 -5.18
N GLN A 190 -11.60 5.21 -5.19
CA GLN A 190 -11.68 3.76 -5.34
C GLN A 190 -10.64 3.06 -4.45
N VAL A 191 -11.00 1.89 -3.94
CA VAL A 191 -10.08 0.96 -3.28
C VAL A 191 -10.02 -0.31 -4.10
N ARG A 192 -8.84 -0.63 -4.64
CA ARG A 192 -8.64 -1.81 -5.50
C ARG A 192 -8.45 -3.06 -4.65
N ASP A 193 -7.60 -2.95 -3.64
CA ASP A 193 -7.32 -3.94 -2.59
C ASP A 193 -6.88 -3.19 -1.32
N GLY A 194 -6.46 -3.90 -0.28
CA GLY A 194 -6.07 -3.27 1.00
C GLY A 194 -4.94 -2.25 0.86
N SER A 195 -3.99 -2.44 -0.06
CA SER A 195 -2.79 -1.59 -0.20
C SER A 195 -2.78 -0.78 -1.51
N THR A 196 -3.91 -0.64 -2.20
CA THR A 196 -3.99 0.07 -3.48
C THR A 196 -5.25 0.92 -3.57
N VAL A 197 -5.07 2.23 -3.67
CA VAL A 197 -6.17 3.21 -3.75
C VAL A 197 -6.09 4.03 -5.03
N ARG A 198 -7.22 4.53 -5.51
CA ARG A 198 -7.27 5.57 -6.55
C ARG A 198 -7.86 6.83 -5.97
N VAL A 199 -7.19 7.94 -6.23
CA VAL A 199 -7.46 9.22 -5.59
C VAL A 199 -7.54 10.33 -6.62
N TYR A 200 -8.33 11.35 -6.32
CA TYR A 200 -8.17 12.67 -6.91
C TYR A 200 -7.17 13.45 -6.06
N LEU A 201 -6.01 13.80 -6.60
CA LEU A 201 -5.09 14.74 -5.96
C LEU A 201 -5.63 16.16 -6.12
N LEU A 202 -5.70 16.91 -5.02
CA LEU A 202 -6.22 18.26 -4.97
C LEU A 202 -5.08 19.29 -5.05
N PRO A 203 -5.31 20.49 -5.62
CA PRO A 203 -6.59 20.99 -6.15
C PRO A 203 -6.89 20.61 -7.61
N ASP A 204 -5.92 20.05 -8.34
CA ASP A 204 -6.00 19.90 -9.81
C ASP A 204 -6.80 18.68 -10.29
N PHE A 205 -7.36 17.90 -9.36
CA PHE A 205 -8.13 16.67 -9.63
C PHE A 205 -7.37 15.64 -10.49
N GLN A 206 -6.05 15.58 -10.38
CA GLN A 206 -5.30 14.50 -11.04
C GLN A 206 -5.76 13.15 -10.49
N PHE A 207 -6.27 12.29 -11.36
CA PHE A 207 -6.78 10.99 -10.95
C PHE A 207 -5.71 9.92 -11.09
N VAL A 208 -5.20 9.46 -9.96
CA VAL A 208 -4.02 8.59 -9.91
C VAL A 208 -4.28 7.32 -9.11
N GLN A 209 -3.56 6.25 -9.43
CA GLN A 209 -3.53 5.03 -8.61
C GLN A 209 -2.26 5.04 -7.76
N VAL A 210 -2.42 4.92 -6.44
CA VAL A 210 -1.33 4.92 -5.46
C VAL A 210 -1.25 3.55 -4.80
N PHE A 211 -0.07 2.95 -4.86
CA PHE A 211 0.29 1.77 -4.09
C PHE A 211 0.86 2.21 -2.75
N VAL A 212 0.33 1.66 -1.65
CA VAL A 212 0.74 2.05 -0.30
C VAL A 212 2.18 1.60 -0.07
N ALA A 213 3.05 2.55 0.25
CA ALA A 213 4.47 2.32 0.41
C ALA A 213 4.78 1.33 1.55
N GLY A 214 5.81 0.50 1.34
CA GLY A 214 6.35 -0.40 2.36
C GLY A 214 5.54 -1.66 2.65
N ILE A 215 4.37 -1.85 2.02
CA ILE A 215 3.49 -2.98 2.30
C ILE A 215 2.85 -3.59 1.05
N GLN A 216 2.29 -4.79 1.19
CA GLN A 216 1.43 -5.41 0.18
C GLN A 216 0.30 -6.19 0.87
N ALA A 217 -0.94 -5.86 0.54
CA ALA A 217 -2.12 -6.61 0.96
C ALA A 217 -2.37 -7.84 0.06
N PRO A 218 -3.13 -8.84 0.54
CA PRO A 218 -3.58 -9.96 -0.30
C PRO A 218 -4.39 -9.48 -1.51
N SER A 219 -4.21 -10.15 -2.66
CA SER A 219 -4.80 -9.72 -3.93
C SER A 219 -6.30 -10.01 -3.97
N MET A 220 -7.08 -9.06 -4.49
CA MET A 220 -8.50 -9.27 -4.80
C MET A 220 -8.73 -10.15 -6.05
N GLY A 221 -7.67 -10.69 -6.65
CA GLY A 221 -7.74 -11.49 -7.86
C GLY A 221 -8.09 -10.68 -9.10
N ARG A 222 -8.50 -11.37 -10.17
CA ARG A 222 -8.95 -10.77 -11.44
C ARG A 222 -10.27 -11.41 -11.83
N ARG A 223 -11.30 -10.59 -12.00
CA ARG A 223 -12.57 -11.00 -12.61
C ARG A 223 -12.52 -10.74 -14.11
N ALA A 224 -13.16 -11.60 -14.91
CA ALA A 224 -13.37 -11.33 -16.33
C ALA A 224 -14.19 -10.03 -16.46
N VAL A 225 -13.81 -9.17 -17.41
CA VAL A 225 -14.52 -7.91 -17.63
C VAL A 225 -15.88 -8.24 -18.24
N THR A 226 -16.95 -8.13 -17.46
CA THR A 226 -18.30 -8.04 -18.04
C THR A 226 -18.47 -6.59 -18.51
N GLU A 227 -18.46 -6.37 -19.81
CA GLU A 227 -18.84 -5.08 -20.38
C GLU A 227 -20.30 -4.79 -19.99
N THR A 228 -20.51 -3.94 -19.00
CA THR A 228 -21.82 -3.31 -18.79
C THR A 228 -22.04 -2.35 -19.94
N VAL A 229 -22.85 -2.75 -20.90
CA VAL A 229 -23.43 -1.88 -21.94
C VAL A 229 -24.13 -0.73 -21.23
N VAL A 230 -23.57 0.48 -21.33
CA VAL A 230 -24.25 1.69 -20.89
C VAL A 230 -25.09 2.14 -22.08
N GLU A 231 -26.39 1.87 -22.02
CA GLU A 231 -27.36 2.28 -23.04
C GLU A 231 -27.44 3.81 -23.14
N THR A 232 -27.37 4.28 -24.39
CA THR A 232 -27.67 5.64 -24.84
C THR A 232 -29.19 5.85 -24.76
N ASP A 233 -29.66 6.69 -23.85
CA ASP A 233 -31.06 7.15 -23.86
C ASP A 233 -31.25 8.16 -25.01
N LEU A 234 -31.95 7.74 -26.06
CA LEU A 234 -32.46 8.59 -27.14
C LEU A 234 -33.91 9.01 -26.85
N THR A 235 -34.19 10.31 -26.92
CA THR A 235 -35.50 10.84 -27.35
C THR A 235 -35.34 12.16 -28.13
N SER A 236 -35.43 12.02 -29.46
CA SER A 236 -35.95 12.88 -30.57
C SER A 236 -36.04 14.41 -30.45
N ASP A 237 -35.63 15.16 -31.50
CA ASP A 237 -36.52 15.47 -32.65
C ASP A 237 -35.86 16.19 -33.86
N LYS A 238 -36.24 15.77 -35.09
CA LYS A 238 -36.10 16.36 -36.46
C LYS A 238 -34.69 16.40 -37.12
N GLN A 239 -34.47 16.15 -38.43
CA GLN A 239 -35.33 15.99 -39.63
C GLN A 239 -34.53 15.28 -40.75
N ASN A 240 -35.23 14.63 -41.70
CA ASN A 240 -34.71 13.91 -42.88
C ASN A 240 -33.69 14.67 -43.74
N GLY A 241 -32.68 13.94 -44.23
CA GLY A 241 -31.83 14.31 -45.37
C GLY A 241 -30.94 13.13 -45.79
N ASP A 242 -31.25 12.54 -46.94
CA ASP A 242 -30.53 11.48 -47.64
C ASP A 242 -29.22 11.98 -48.25
N VAL A 243 -28.06 11.39 -47.91
CA VAL A 243 -26.92 11.19 -48.85
C VAL A 243 -25.81 10.27 -48.29
N SER A 244 -25.49 9.26 -49.08
CA SER A 244 -24.16 8.73 -49.45
C SER A 244 -23.23 8.07 -48.43
N ALA A 245 -22.91 6.82 -48.76
CA ALA A 245 -21.75 6.06 -48.32
C ALA A 245 -20.41 6.71 -48.71
N ASP A 246 -19.53 6.89 -47.73
CA ASP A 246 -18.11 6.49 -47.73
C ASP A 246 -17.43 7.21 -46.54
N GLU A 247 -17.07 6.48 -45.48
CA GLU A 247 -15.86 6.81 -44.70
C GLU A 247 -15.23 5.50 -44.16
N PRO A 248 -13.90 5.37 -44.19
CA PRO A 248 -13.22 4.12 -43.91
C PRO A 248 -13.12 3.89 -42.40
N GLN A 249 -13.57 2.72 -41.97
CA GLN A 249 -13.39 2.21 -40.61
C GLN A 249 -11.89 2.24 -40.24
N ALA A 250 -11.54 3.08 -39.28
CA ALA A 250 -10.16 3.26 -38.84
C ALA A 250 -9.55 1.92 -38.37
N ASP A 251 -8.39 1.59 -38.92
CA ASP A 251 -7.63 0.40 -38.57
C ASP A 251 -7.26 0.37 -37.08
N LEU A 252 -7.52 -0.76 -36.44
CA LEU A 252 -7.19 -1.01 -35.04
C LEU A 252 -5.69 -0.78 -34.79
N THR A 253 -5.40 0.06 -33.80
CA THR A 253 -4.04 0.38 -33.35
C THR A 253 -3.32 -0.86 -32.82
N SER A 254 -1.99 -0.85 -32.82
CA SER A 254 -1.16 -1.95 -32.31
C SER A 254 -1.50 -2.32 -30.86
N ALA A 255 -1.98 -1.36 -30.05
CA ALA A 255 -2.47 -1.59 -28.69
C ALA A 255 -3.78 -2.41 -28.65
N GLN A 256 -4.70 -2.18 -29.60
CA GLN A 256 -5.96 -2.93 -29.72
C GLN A 256 -5.75 -4.35 -30.28
N ARG A 257 -4.71 -4.57 -31.11
CA ARG A 257 -4.30 -5.92 -31.54
C ARG A 257 -3.61 -6.71 -30.42
N LEU A 258 -2.88 -6.04 -29.53
CA LEU A 258 -2.24 -6.67 -28.36
C LEU A 258 -3.25 -7.02 -27.25
N THR A 259 -4.37 -6.30 -27.12
CA THR A 259 -5.46 -6.70 -26.22
C THR A 259 -6.35 -7.80 -26.80
N ALA A 260 -6.54 -7.84 -28.12
CA ALA A 260 -7.32 -8.87 -28.82
C ALA A 260 -6.58 -10.22 -28.99
N SER A 261 -5.29 -10.30 -28.65
CA SER A 261 -4.48 -11.53 -28.77
C SER A 261 -4.07 -12.14 -27.42
N SER A 262 -4.70 -11.72 -26.32
CA SER A 262 -4.58 -12.44 -25.05
C SER A 262 -5.71 -13.47 -24.94
N ALA A 263 -5.33 -14.74 -24.72
CA ALA A 263 -6.24 -15.83 -24.35
C ALA A 263 -7.23 -15.34 -23.27
N PRO A 264 -8.48 -15.87 -23.22
CA PRO A 264 -9.50 -15.41 -22.29
C PRO A 264 -8.90 -15.36 -20.89
N SER A 265 -8.91 -14.18 -20.27
CA SER A 265 -8.28 -13.96 -18.98
C SER A 265 -8.91 -14.91 -17.96
N ALA A 266 -8.13 -15.92 -17.55
CA ALA A 266 -8.57 -16.87 -16.55
C ALA A 266 -8.95 -16.09 -15.28
N GLU A 267 -10.18 -16.30 -14.78
CA GLU A 267 -10.61 -15.71 -13.53
C GLU A 267 -9.67 -16.18 -12.40
N VAL A 268 -9.16 -15.22 -11.63
CA VAL A 268 -8.33 -15.48 -10.46
C VAL A 268 -9.14 -15.10 -9.23
N SER A 269 -9.41 -16.07 -8.37
CA SER A 269 -10.11 -15.83 -7.09
C SER A 269 -9.28 -14.94 -6.16
N PRO A 270 -9.92 -14.18 -5.26
CA PRO A 270 -9.20 -13.42 -4.24
C PRO A 270 -8.34 -14.31 -3.33
N ASP A 271 -7.21 -13.79 -2.89
CA ASP A 271 -6.37 -14.40 -1.86
C ASP A 271 -7.12 -14.44 -0.52
N PRO A 272 -6.76 -15.36 0.40
CA PRO A 272 -7.26 -15.34 1.77
C PRO A 272 -7.02 -13.98 2.43
N PHE A 273 -8.04 -13.48 3.15
CA PHE A 273 -8.07 -12.15 3.79
C PHE A 273 -8.07 -10.94 2.83
N ALA A 274 -8.10 -11.13 1.50
CA ALA A 274 -8.15 -10.00 0.57
C ALA A 274 -9.44 -9.16 0.72
N PRO A 275 -10.65 -9.74 0.81
CA PRO A 275 -11.86 -8.96 1.04
C PRO A 275 -11.82 -8.16 2.35
N GLU A 276 -11.27 -8.75 3.42
CA GLU A 276 -11.12 -8.12 4.72
C GLU A 276 -10.11 -6.96 4.69
N ALA A 277 -8.98 -7.14 3.99
CA ALA A 277 -7.98 -6.10 3.82
C ALA A 277 -8.52 -4.93 3.00
N LYS A 278 -9.22 -5.22 1.90
CA LYS A 278 -9.90 -4.19 1.10
C LYS A 278 -10.95 -3.45 1.93
N TYR A 279 -11.80 -4.19 2.64
CA TYR A 279 -12.83 -3.64 3.51
C TYR A 279 -12.25 -2.73 4.60
N PHE A 280 -11.13 -3.13 5.21
CA PHE A 280 -10.42 -2.35 6.22
C PHE A 280 -10.06 -0.95 5.70
N THR A 281 -9.52 -0.88 4.49
CA THR A 281 -9.16 0.37 3.81
C THR A 281 -10.40 1.17 3.38
N GLU A 282 -11.45 0.50 2.85
CA GLU A 282 -12.67 1.18 2.43
C GLU A 282 -13.37 1.93 3.58
N VAL A 283 -13.51 1.31 4.74
CA VAL A 283 -14.21 1.93 5.88
C VAL A 283 -13.48 3.16 6.41
N ARG A 284 -12.16 3.23 6.23
CA ARG A 284 -11.28 4.30 6.73
C ARG A 284 -11.02 5.40 5.72
N CYS A 285 -10.95 5.05 4.44
CA CYS A 285 -10.41 5.95 3.42
C CYS A 285 -11.40 6.27 2.31
N LEU A 286 -12.32 5.36 1.92
CA LEU A 286 -13.20 5.58 0.77
C LEU A 286 -14.07 6.84 0.95
N ASN A 287 -14.08 7.68 -0.09
CA ASN A 287 -14.74 8.99 -0.16
C ASN A 287 -14.42 9.92 1.03
N ARG A 288 -13.21 9.81 1.58
CA ARG A 288 -12.69 10.73 2.59
C ARG A 288 -11.51 11.50 2.05
N ASP A 289 -11.31 12.64 2.68
CA ASP A 289 -10.15 13.49 2.50
C ASP A 289 -8.97 12.80 3.21
N VAL A 290 -7.89 12.57 2.47
CA VAL A 290 -6.66 11.92 2.95
C VAL A 290 -5.46 12.77 2.57
N ARG A 291 -4.32 12.51 3.23
CA ARG A 291 -3.02 13.03 2.82
C ARG A 291 -2.23 11.93 2.11
N ILE A 292 -1.70 12.25 0.94
CA ILE A 292 -0.83 11.38 0.16
C ILE A 292 0.57 11.99 0.14
N VAL A 293 1.57 11.20 0.48
CA VAL A 293 2.99 11.56 0.29
C VAL A 293 3.56 10.65 -0.79
N LEU A 294 4.00 11.22 -1.91
CA LEU A 294 4.60 10.44 -2.99
C LEU A 294 6.05 10.09 -2.62
N GLU A 295 6.34 8.80 -2.53
CA GLU A 295 7.65 8.26 -2.12
C GLU A 295 8.49 7.85 -3.33
N GLY A 296 7.84 7.30 -4.35
CA GLY A 296 8.52 6.80 -5.53
C GLY A 296 7.59 6.37 -6.66
N VAL A 297 8.20 5.91 -7.74
CA VAL A 297 7.54 5.32 -8.90
C VAL A 297 8.29 4.04 -9.26
N ASP A 298 7.56 2.99 -9.62
CA ASP A 298 8.19 1.75 -10.10
C ASP A 298 8.51 1.79 -11.60
N LYS A 299 9.10 0.71 -12.12
CA LYS A 299 9.46 0.60 -13.54
C LYS A 299 8.27 0.57 -14.51
N PHE A 300 7.05 0.45 -14.00
CA PHE A 300 5.81 0.43 -14.78
C PHE A 300 5.02 1.74 -14.62
N SER A 301 5.66 2.80 -14.11
CA SER A 301 5.05 4.10 -13.83
C SER A 301 3.93 4.05 -12.80
N ASN A 302 3.94 3.05 -11.90
CA ASN A 302 3.03 3.00 -10.76
C ASN A 302 3.52 3.93 -9.66
N LEU A 303 2.65 4.81 -9.16
CA LEU A 303 2.96 5.70 -8.04
C LEU A 303 2.93 4.92 -6.72
N ILE A 304 3.99 5.09 -5.93
CA ILE A 304 4.13 4.51 -4.60
C ILE A 304 4.11 5.66 -3.59
N GLY A 305 3.24 5.56 -2.59
CA GLY A 305 3.04 6.66 -1.66
C GLY A 305 2.57 6.21 -0.28
N SER A 306 2.89 7.02 0.72
CA SER A 306 2.34 6.89 2.06
C SER A 306 0.93 7.50 2.09
N VAL A 307 -0.02 6.82 2.71
CA VAL A 307 -1.44 7.22 2.77
C VAL A 307 -1.84 7.45 4.21
N TYR A 308 -2.22 8.69 4.53
CA TYR A 308 -2.68 9.07 5.86
C TYR A 308 -4.13 9.51 5.82
N TYR A 309 -4.95 8.97 6.71
CA TYR A 309 -6.37 9.33 6.80
C TYR A 309 -6.68 9.94 8.18
N PRO A 310 -7.66 10.85 8.27
CA PRO A 310 -8.01 11.50 9.52
C PRO A 310 -8.80 10.55 10.44
N GLU A 311 -8.39 10.47 11.69
CA GLU A 311 -9.14 9.86 12.79
C GLU A 311 -9.18 10.85 13.96
N GLY A 312 -10.31 11.55 14.09
CA GLY A 312 -10.44 12.68 15.01
C GLY A 312 -9.51 13.82 14.62
N GLU A 313 -8.70 14.29 15.58
CA GLU A 313 -7.69 15.34 15.36
C GLU A 313 -6.35 14.78 14.88
N SER A 314 -6.20 13.46 14.78
CA SER A 314 -4.95 12.80 14.43
C SER A 314 -4.98 12.19 13.02
N ALA A 315 -3.82 12.16 12.36
CA ALA A 315 -3.65 11.42 11.11
C ALA A 315 -3.13 10.02 11.42
N LYS A 316 -3.78 9.00 10.84
CA LYS A 316 -3.37 7.60 10.95
C LYS A 316 -2.68 7.14 9.68
N ASP A 317 -1.62 6.35 9.84
CA ASP A 317 -0.88 5.73 8.74
C ASP A 317 -1.58 4.42 8.34
N LEU A 318 -2.15 4.39 7.14
CA LEU A 318 -2.84 3.23 6.59
C LEU A 318 -1.91 2.01 6.50
N ALA A 319 -0.64 2.22 6.13
CA ALA A 319 0.33 1.13 5.96
C ALA A 319 0.59 0.42 7.29
N LEU A 320 0.83 1.20 8.33
CA LEU A 320 1.07 0.71 9.68
C LEU A 320 -0.13 -0.08 10.19
N GLU A 321 -1.33 0.47 10.08
CA GLU A 321 -2.53 -0.18 10.59
C GLU A 321 -2.88 -1.49 9.87
N LEU A 322 -2.69 -1.56 8.56
CA LEU A 322 -2.87 -2.81 7.81
C LEU A 322 -1.89 -3.89 8.29
N VAL A 323 -0.64 -3.54 8.56
CA VAL A 323 0.37 -4.49 9.04
C VAL A 323 0.14 -4.89 10.50
N GLU A 324 -0.21 -3.95 11.38
CA GLU A 324 -0.56 -4.22 12.79
C GLU A 324 -1.77 -5.15 12.88
N ASN A 325 -2.69 -5.04 11.93
CA ASN A 325 -3.82 -5.96 11.79
C ASN A 325 -3.47 -7.26 11.04
N GLY A 326 -2.24 -7.49 10.60
CA GLY A 326 -1.91 -8.68 9.82
C GLY A 326 -2.73 -8.80 8.52
N LEU A 327 -3.15 -7.67 7.95
CA LEU A 327 -3.87 -7.55 6.67
C LEU A 327 -2.93 -7.17 5.52
N ALA A 328 -1.66 -6.94 5.80
CA ALA A 328 -0.62 -6.73 4.81
C ALA A 328 0.73 -7.29 5.30
N LYS A 329 1.62 -7.62 4.34
CA LYS A 329 3.01 -7.97 4.60
C LYS A 329 3.92 -6.77 4.35
N TYR A 330 5.06 -6.73 5.04
CA TYR A 330 6.11 -5.76 4.81
C TYR A 330 6.83 -6.05 3.48
N VAL A 331 7.15 -5.00 2.74
CA VAL A 331 7.83 -5.07 1.45
C VAL A 331 9.04 -4.14 1.44
N GLU A 332 10.23 -4.76 1.50
CA GLU A 332 11.49 -4.04 1.72
C GLU A 332 11.85 -3.06 0.59
N TRP A 333 11.67 -3.46 -0.67
CA TRP A 333 12.08 -2.61 -1.80
C TRP A 333 11.29 -1.29 -1.86
N SER A 334 9.98 -1.32 -1.57
CA SER A 334 9.14 -0.12 -1.49
C SER A 334 9.37 0.63 -0.19
N ALA A 335 9.65 -0.06 0.91
CA ALA A 335 9.96 0.58 2.19
C ALA A 335 11.28 1.36 2.15
N ASN A 336 12.22 1.00 1.27
CA ASN A 336 13.46 1.76 1.05
C ASN A 336 13.23 3.13 0.38
N MET A 337 12.01 3.41 -0.09
CA MET A 337 11.63 4.72 -0.62
C MET A 337 11.14 5.67 0.49
N MET A 338 10.81 5.11 1.67
CA MET A 338 10.26 5.83 2.82
C MET A 338 11.36 6.26 3.80
N GLU A 339 10.99 7.03 4.83
CA GLU A 339 11.88 7.34 5.95
C GLU A 339 12.24 6.11 6.80
N ASP A 340 13.44 6.13 7.38
CA ASP A 340 13.99 5.01 8.18
C ASP A 340 13.14 4.68 9.42
N ASP A 341 12.48 5.67 10.02
CA ASP A 341 11.62 5.45 11.17
C ASP A 341 10.33 4.70 10.79
N ALA A 342 9.67 5.11 9.69
CA ALA A 342 8.51 4.42 9.15
C ALA A 342 8.85 2.97 8.77
N LYS A 343 10.01 2.75 8.12
CA LYS A 343 10.52 1.42 7.80
C LYS A 343 10.68 0.53 9.05
N ARG A 344 11.27 1.07 10.11
CA ARG A 344 11.46 0.33 11.38
C ARG A 344 10.12 -0.02 12.03
N ARG A 345 9.15 0.90 12.04
CA ARG A 345 7.81 0.66 12.60
C ARG A 345 7.07 -0.44 11.84
N LEU A 346 7.03 -0.40 10.51
CA LEU A 346 6.38 -1.43 9.70
C LEU A 346 7.00 -2.82 9.93
N LYS A 347 8.33 -2.90 10.01
CA LYS A 347 9.03 -4.16 10.28
C LYS A 347 8.71 -4.72 11.67
N ALA A 348 8.64 -3.85 12.68
CA ALA A 348 8.27 -4.24 14.04
C ALA A 348 6.80 -4.71 14.13
N ALA A 349 5.87 -4.00 13.47
CA ALA A 349 4.47 -4.37 13.40
C ALA A 349 4.28 -5.75 12.74
N GLU A 350 4.97 -6.01 11.62
CA GLU A 350 4.89 -7.31 10.95
C GLU A 350 5.42 -8.44 11.83
N LEU A 351 6.53 -8.22 12.53
CA LEU A 351 7.08 -9.20 13.47
C LEU A 351 6.07 -9.55 14.57
N GLN A 352 5.36 -8.57 15.09
CA GLN A 352 4.32 -8.77 16.09
C GLN A 352 3.11 -9.51 15.53
N ALA A 353 2.66 -9.18 14.32
CA ALA A 353 1.57 -9.89 13.64
C ALA A 353 1.93 -11.37 13.35
N LYS A 354 3.18 -11.64 12.97
CA LYS A 354 3.72 -13.01 12.82
C LYS A 354 3.75 -13.77 14.15
N LYS A 355 4.24 -13.13 15.22
CA LYS A 355 4.33 -13.74 16.55
C LYS A 355 2.96 -14.13 17.09
N THR A 356 1.95 -13.32 16.83
CA THR A 356 0.55 -13.54 17.25
C THR A 356 -0.28 -14.35 16.25
N ARG A 357 0.31 -14.74 15.10
CA ARG A 357 -0.36 -15.49 14.02
C ARG A 357 -1.66 -14.82 13.52
N LEU A 358 -1.64 -13.51 13.43
CA LEU A 358 -2.80 -12.71 13.09
C LEU A 358 -3.13 -12.78 11.59
N ARG A 359 -4.38 -13.15 11.25
CA ARG A 359 -4.95 -13.11 9.90
C ARG A 359 -4.07 -13.77 8.83
N ILE A 360 -3.41 -13.02 7.93
CA ILE A 360 -2.56 -13.63 6.88
C ILE A 360 -1.42 -14.49 7.46
N TRP A 361 -1.10 -14.31 8.74
CA TRP A 361 -0.08 -15.06 9.47
C TRP A 361 -0.60 -16.28 10.24
N THR A 362 -1.89 -16.65 10.12
CA THR A 362 -2.46 -17.80 10.85
C THR A 362 -1.68 -19.11 10.60
N ASN A 363 -1.22 -19.32 9.37
CA ASN A 363 -0.44 -20.48 8.96
C ASN A 363 1.05 -20.15 8.75
N TYR A 364 1.57 -19.12 9.42
CA TYR A 364 2.97 -18.72 9.26
C TYR A 364 3.92 -19.80 9.79
N VAL A 365 4.76 -20.31 8.90
CA VAL A 365 5.89 -21.18 9.24
C VAL A 365 7.17 -20.36 9.08
N PRO A 366 7.93 -20.12 10.17
CA PRO A 366 9.22 -19.46 10.07
C PRO A 366 10.12 -20.20 9.07
N PRO A 367 10.85 -19.49 8.19
CA PRO A 367 11.83 -20.12 7.32
C PRO A 367 12.79 -20.96 8.15
N VAL A 368 13.01 -22.21 7.74
CA VAL A 368 14.03 -23.07 8.34
C VAL A 368 15.37 -22.33 8.29
N THR A 369 15.97 -22.12 9.44
CA THR A 369 17.32 -21.57 9.52
C THR A 369 18.28 -22.60 8.90
N ASN A 370 18.91 -22.27 7.78
CA ASN A 370 19.99 -23.06 7.16
C ASN A 370 21.28 -23.08 8.03
N SER A 371 21.16 -22.82 9.33
CA SER A 371 22.25 -22.73 10.28
C SER A 371 22.43 -24.08 10.97
N MET A 372 23.59 -24.69 10.82
CA MET A 372 24.00 -25.86 11.58
C MET A 372 24.89 -25.41 12.73
N ALA A 373 24.56 -25.77 13.96
CA ALA A 373 25.37 -25.37 15.11
C ALA A 373 26.77 -26.02 15.05
N ILE A 374 27.79 -25.25 15.39
CA ILE A 374 29.17 -25.70 15.54
C ILE A 374 29.46 -25.68 17.02
N HIS A 375 29.46 -26.85 17.65
CA HIS A 375 29.97 -27.03 19.00
C HIS A 375 31.34 -27.70 18.84
N ASP A 376 32.37 -27.25 19.55
CA ASP A 376 33.70 -27.89 19.59
C ASP A 376 34.71 -27.56 18.47
N GLN A 377 34.57 -26.44 17.74
CA GLN A 377 35.59 -25.98 16.78
C GLN A 377 36.23 -24.63 17.13
N ASN A 378 36.19 -24.26 18.41
CA ASN A 378 36.84 -23.06 18.92
C ASN A 378 38.35 -23.20 18.83
N PHE A 379 39.05 -22.11 18.51
CA PHE A 379 40.50 -22.13 18.33
C PHE A 379 41.13 -20.78 18.67
N ILE A 380 42.45 -20.80 18.85
CA ILE A 380 43.26 -19.61 19.03
C ILE A 380 44.13 -19.48 17.78
N GLY A 381 44.28 -18.25 17.29
CA GLY A 381 45.06 -18.04 16.08
C GLY A 381 45.37 -16.58 15.80
N LYS A 382 46.27 -16.38 14.84
CA LYS A 382 46.70 -15.05 14.41
C LYS A 382 45.91 -14.60 13.19
N VAL A 383 45.37 -13.38 13.21
CA VAL A 383 44.63 -12.83 12.06
C VAL A 383 45.60 -12.53 10.92
N VAL A 384 45.40 -13.15 9.76
CA VAL A 384 46.27 -13.01 8.57
C VAL A 384 45.65 -12.09 7.52
N GLU A 385 44.34 -12.12 7.36
CA GLU A 385 43.63 -11.30 6.38
C GLU A 385 42.32 -10.76 6.97
N VAL A 386 41.95 -9.56 6.55
CA VAL A 386 40.60 -9.03 6.73
C VAL A 386 39.96 -8.92 5.35
N VAL A 387 38.87 -9.66 5.13
CA VAL A 387 38.20 -9.78 3.83
C VAL A 387 37.14 -8.68 3.68
N SER A 388 36.32 -8.47 4.72
CA SER A 388 35.27 -7.43 4.83
C SER A 388 35.15 -6.93 6.28
N GLY A 389 34.26 -5.97 6.53
CA GLY A 389 33.99 -5.44 7.87
C GLY A 389 33.41 -6.45 8.87
N ASP A 390 33.07 -7.66 8.42
CA ASP A 390 32.51 -8.77 9.20
C ASP A 390 33.15 -10.12 8.87
N CYS A 391 34.24 -10.16 8.10
CA CYS A 391 34.89 -11.42 7.70
C CYS A 391 36.40 -11.29 7.78
N ILE A 392 37.02 -12.20 8.52
CA ILE A 392 38.47 -12.29 8.70
C ILE A 392 38.96 -13.70 8.38
N ILE A 393 40.26 -13.85 8.15
CA ILE A 393 40.95 -15.13 8.04
C ILE A 393 41.95 -15.21 9.18
N VAL A 394 41.90 -16.31 9.92
CA VAL A 394 42.73 -16.57 11.09
C VAL A 394 43.56 -17.81 10.84
N SER A 395 44.87 -17.71 11.03
CA SER A 395 45.75 -18.87 11.04
C SER A 395 45.61 -19.59 12.38
N ASP A 396 45.12 -20.82 12.38
CA ASP A 396 44.93 -21.67 13.55
C ASP A 396 46.28 -22.15 14.09
N ASP A 397 46.59 -21.81 15.34
CA ASP A 397 47.89 -22.12 15.97
C ASP A 397 48.07 -23.62 16.22
N SER A 398 46.99 -24.41 16.23
CA SER A 398 47.06 -25.86 16.38
C SER A 398 47.53 -26.57 15.11
N ILE A 399 47.58 -25.86 13.98
CA ILE A 399 47.94 -26.40 12.66
C ILE A 399 49.31 -25.86 12.25
N PRO A 400 50.25 -26.72 11.78
CA PRO A 400 51.57 -26.28 11.37
C PRO A 400 51.55 -25.16 10.32
N TYR A 401 52.39 -24.15 10.52
CA TYR A 401 52.55 -23.01 9.62
C TYR A 401 52.89 -23.47 8.19
N GLY A 402 52.15 -22.96 7.20
CA GLY A 402 52.30 -23.32 5.78
C GLY A 402 51.35 -24.42 5.28
N SER A 403 50.55 -25.03 6.16
CA SER A 403 49.44 -25.90 5.73
C SER A 403 48.27 -25.07 5.18
N LEU A 404 47.69 -25.49 4.05
CA LEU A 404 46.48 -24.88 3.48
C LEU A 404 45.27 -24.96 4.43
N LEU A 405 45.31 -25.85 5.42
CA LEU A 405 44.26 -26.01 6.42
C LEU A 405 44.43 -25.07 7.64
N ALA A 406 45.58 -24.40 7.76
CA ALA A 406 45.83 -23.48 8.88
C ALA A 406 44.97 -22.21 8.76
N GLU A 407 44.63 -21.77 7.54
CA GLU A 407 43.85 -20.56 7.32
C GLU A 407 42.34 -20.82 7.38
N ARG A 408 41.72 -20.38 8.47
CA ARG A 408 40.28 -20.52 8.70
C ARG A 408 39.58 -19.19 8.50
N ARG A 409 38.62 -19.17 7.57
CA ARG A 409 37.76 -18.01 7.30
C ARG A 409 36.62 -17.96 8.31
N VAL A 410 36.51 -16.84 9.03
CA VAL A 410 35.51 -16.64 10.09
C VAL A 410 34.68 -15.41 9.74
N ASN A 411 33.36 -15.56 9.69
CA ASN A 411 32.42 -14.46 9.64
C ASN A 411 31.99 -14.11 11.06
N LEU A 412 31.99 -12.83 11.41
CA LEU A 412 31.57 -12.38 12.74
C LEU A 412 30.09 -12.68 12.95
N SER A 413 29.77 -13.37 14.04
CA SER A 413 28.38 -13.68 14.41
C SER A 413 27.63 -12.42 14.83
N SER A 414 26.30 -12.47 14.71
CA SER A 414 25.37 -11.46 15.23
C SER A 414 25.50 -10.03 14.70
N ILE A 415 26.30 -9.80 13.66
CA ILE A 415 26.44 -8.49 13.01
C ILE A 415 26.36 -8.62 11.48
N ARG A 416 26.03 -7.53 10.79
CA ARG A 416 26.12 -7.41 9.33
C ARG A 416 26.80 -6.12 8.94
N CYS A 417 27.81 -6.21 8.07
CA CYS A 417 28.52 -5.02 7.57
C CYS A 417 28.15 -4.66 6.13
N PRO A 418 28.38 -3.40 5.71
CA PRO A 418 28.21 -2.98 4.32
C PRO A 418 29.02 -3.87 3.36
N LYS A 419 28.39 -4.29 2.26
CA LYS A 419 29.00 -5.21 1.29
C LYS A 419 30.16 -4.55 0.55
N MET A 420 31.28 -5.28 0.43
CA MET A 420 32.46 -4.82 -0.33
C MET A 420 32.22 -4.72 -1.85
N GLY A 421 31.08 -5.22 -2.35
CA GLY A 421 30.82 -5.34 -3.79
C GLY A 421 31.64 -6.46 -4.44
N ASN A 422 31.50 -6.60 -5.75
CA ASN A 422 32.23 -7.58 -6.56
C ASN A 422 32.64 -6.93 -7.89
N PRO A 423 33.92 -6.55 -8.06
CA PRO A 423 34.41 -5.93 -9.29
C PRO A 423 34.21 -6.80 -10.54
N ARG A 424 34.17 -8.13 -10.41
CA ARG A 424 33.93 -9.05 -11.54
C ARG A 424 32.47 -9.03 -12.01
N ARG A 425 31.56 -8.51 -11.20
CA ARG A 425 30.11 -8.39 -11.48
C ARG A 425 29.65 -6.94 -11.60
N ASP A 426 30.59 -5.99 -11.71
CA ASP A 426 30.34 -4.55 -11.69
C ASP A 426 29.52 -4.07 -10.47
N GLU A 427 29.57 -4.82 -9.36
CA GLU A 427 28.92 -4.47 -8.11
C GLU A 427 29.85 -3.57 -7.30
N LYS A 428 29.49 -2.29 -7.17
CA LYS A 428 30.25 -1.32 -6.37
C LYS A 428 30.15 -1.61 -4.86
N PRO A 429 31.18 -1.29 -4.08
CA PRO A 429 31.10 -1.36 -2.61
C PRO A 429 29.98 -0.46 -2.08
N ALA A 430 29.25 -0.95 -1.08
CA ALA A 430 28.29 -0.14 -0.35
C ALA A 430 29.00 1.01 0.41
N PRO A 431 28.30 2.11 0.72
CA PRO A 431 28.85 3.18 1.55
C PRO A 431 29.46 2.64 2.84
N TYR A 432 30.64 3.15 3.21
CA TYR A 432 31.41 2.75 4.40
C TYR A 432 31.98 1.33 4.41
N ALA A 433 31.80 0.53 3.34
CA ALA A 433 32.29 -0.85 3.29
C ALA A 433 33.83 -0.93 3.36
N ARG A 434 34.53 0.00 2.70
CA ARG A 434 35.99 0.04 2.69
C ARG A 434 36.53 0.49 4.04
N GLU A 435 35.87 1.46 4.64
CA GLU A 435 36.17 2.03 5.95
C GLU A 435 36.00 0.98 7.05
N ALA A 436 34.92 0.19 7.01
CA ALA A 436 34.69 -0.92 7.91
C ALA A 436 35.79 -2.00 7.80
N LYS A 437 36.18 -2.36 6.57
CA LYS A 437 37.29 -3.29 6.33
C LYS A 437 38.61 -2.75 6.86
N GLU A 438 38.93 -1.49 6.56
CA GLU A 438 40.19 -0.86 6.95
C GLU A 438 40.30 -0.69 8.48
N PHE A 439 39.16 -0.41 9.14
CA PHE A 439 39.07 -0.36 10.59
C PHE A 439 39.46 -1.68 11.24
N LEU A 440 38.97 -2.82 10.72
CA LEU A 440 39.38 -4.13 11.20
C LEU A 440 40.82 -4.46 10.82
N ARG A 441 41.23 -4.13 9.58
CA ARG A 441 42.58 -4.41 9.05
C ARG A 441 43.67 -3.82 9.94
N THR A 442 43.53 -2.55 10.31
CA THR A 442 44.51 -1.80 11.12
C THR A 442 44.60 -2.30 12.56
N ARG A 443 43.52 -2.90 13.10
CA ARG A 443 43.45 -3.36 14.49
C ARG A 443 43.74 -4.83 14.68
N LEU A 444 43.40 -5.67 13.70
CA LEU A 444 43.41 -7.12 13.86
C LEU A 444 44.59 -7.81 13.19
N ILE A 445 45.06 -7.35 12.02
CA ILE A 445 46.11 -8.08 11.30
C ILE A 445 47.34 -8.24 12.18
N GLY A 446 47.81 -9.48 12.27
CA GLY A 446 48.95 -9.89 13.07
C GLY A 446 48.69 -10.00 14.57
N LYS A 447 47.47 -9.77 15.05
CA LYS A 447 47.10 -9.95 16.47
C LYS A 447 46.60 -11.36 16.75
N GLN A 448 46.82 -11.78 17.99
CA GLN A 448 46.31 -13.04 18.52
C GLN A 448 44.83 -12.88 18.90
N VAL A 449 43.99 -13.81 18.43
CA VAL A 449 42.57 -13.84 18.73
C VAL A 449 42.13 -15.21 19.23
N THR A 450 41.11 -15.22 20.08
CA THR A 450 40.34 -16.41 20.42
C THR A 450 39.06 -16.40 19.59
N VAL A 451 38.79 -17.48 18.87
CA VAL A 451 37.62 -17.65 18.02
C VAL A 451 36.69 -18.69 18.65
N GLN A 452 35.45 -18.28 18.89
CA GLN A 452 34.36 -19.17 19.30
C GLN A 452 33.44 -19.40 18.10
N MET A 453 33.53 -20.56 17.47
CA MET A 453 32.67 -20.93 16.34
C MET A 453 31.28 -21.25 16.86
N GLU A 454 30.24 -20.76 16.18
CA GLU A 454 28.85 -20.87 16.66
C GLU A 454 27.96 -21.66 15.70
N TYR A 455 28.00 -21.34 14.41
CA TYR A 455 27.18 -22.01 13.40
C TYR A 455 27.76 -21.86 11.99
N SER A 456 27.45 -22.82 11.11
CA SER A 456 27.68 -22.70 9.68
C SER A 456 26.37 -22.47 8.95
N ARG A 457 26.39 -21.70 7.87
CA ARG A 457 25.22 -21.48 7.01
C ARG A 457 25.54 -21.82 5.56
N LYS A 458 24.70 -22.65 4.95
CA LYS A 458 24.72 -22.85 3.50
C LYS A 458 24.08 -21.65 2.81
N VAL A 459 24.86 -20.90 2.05
CA VAL A 459 24.42 -19.73 1.30
C VAL A 459 24.49 -20.02 -0.18
N THR A 460 23.31 -20.03 -0.80
CA THR A 460 23.17 -20.04 -2.25
C THR A 460 23.61 -18.69 -2.78
N MET A 461 24.59 -18.68 -3.68
CA MET A 461 24.91 -17.50 -4.46
C MET A 461 23.79 -17.31 -5.47
N ALA A 462 22.72 -16.60 -5.09
CA ALA A 462 21.62 -16.32 -6.00
C ALA A 462 22.09 -15.39 -7.11
N ASP A 463 22.03 -15.88 -8.35
CA ASP A 463 22.01 -15.03 -9.53
C ASP A 463 20.74 -14.18 -9.44
N GLY A 464 20.91 -12.87 -9.34
CA GLY A 464 19.79 -11.95 -9.23
C GLY A 464 19.16 -11.74 -10.60
N THR A 465 18.18 -12.55 -10.98
CA THR A 465 17.02 -12.14 -11.78
C THR A 465 15.94 -13.23 -11.77
N VAL A 466 14.71 -12.76 -11.99
CA VAL A 466 13.42 -13.45 -12.01
C VAL A 466 13.46 -14.83 -12.69
N ALA A 467 12.68 -15.76 -12.13
CA ALA A 467 12.46 -17.13 -12.59
C ALA A 467 12.43 -17.32 -14.13
N ALA A 468 13.33 -18.18 -14.61
CA ALA A 468 13.08 -19.09 -15.72
C ALA A 468 13.93 -20.36 -15.50
N ALA A 469 13.31 -21.51 -15.71
CA ALA A 469 13.83 -22.82 -15.36
C ALA A 469 14.94 -23.32 -16.31
N THR A 470 16.10 -23.67 -15.74
CA THR A 470 16.97 -24.78 -16.17
C THR A 470 17.84 -25.23 -14.99
N PRO A 471 18.05 -26.54 -14.75
CA PRO A 471 18.83 -27.00 -13.61
C PRO A 471 20.32 -26.99 -13.96
N ALA A 472 20.96 -25.83 -13.85
CA ALA A 472 22.41 -25.74 -13.72
C ALA A 472 22.74 -25.53 -12.24
N SER A 473 23.63 -26.35 -11.70
CA SER A 473 23.99 -26.41 -10.28
C SER A 473 24.35 -25.02 -9.73
N ALA A 474 23.47 -24.43 -8.92
CA ALA A 474 23.80 -23.24 -8.15
C ALA A 474 24.92 -23.59 -7.16
N ASP A 475 26.09 -22.98 -7.33
CA ASP A 475 27.22 -23.13 -6.39
C ASP A 475 26.81 -22.58 -5.02
N SER A 476 26.44 -23.48 -4.13
CA SER A 476 26.16 -23.18 -2.73
C SER A 476 27.47 -23.22 -1.94
N ARG A 477 27.81 -22.15 -1.23
CA ARG A 477 28.96 -22.12 -0.31
C ARG A 477 28.52 -22.25 1.14
N VAL A 478 29.27 -23.00 1.95
CA VAL A 478 29.11 -23.01 3.40
C VAL A 478 29.94 -21.85 3.97
N MET A 479 29.34 -21.06 4.85
CA MET A 479 30.02 -19.97 5.55
C MET A 479 29.95 -20.23 7.04
N ASP A 480 31.09 -20.19 7.73
CA ASP A 480 31.16 -20.40 9.16
C ASP A 480 31.16 -19.07 9.91
N PHE A 481 30.41 -19.02 11.00
CA PHE A 481 30.18 -17.85 11.84
C PHE A 481 30.68 -18.10 13.25
N GLY A 482 31.30 -17.10 13.85
CA GLY A 482 31.79 -17.17 15.22
C GLY A 482 32.07 -15.80 15.85
N SER A 483 32.13 -15.79 17.17
CA SER A 483 32.56 -14.65 17.97
C SER A 483 34.09 -14.61 18.04
N VAL A 484 34.69 -13.43 17.85
CA VAL A 484 36.14 -13.23 17.84
C VAL A 484 36.53 -12.25 18.94
N PHE A 485 37.50 -12.65 19.76
CA PHE A 485 37.98 -11.88 20.92
C PHE A 485 39.47 -11.58 20.78
N LEU A 486 39.85 -10.30 20.88
CA LEU A 486 41.25 -9.88 20.90
C LEU A 486 41.89 -10.23 22.24
N MET A 487 43.01 -10.96 22.22
CA MET A 487 43.75 -11.27 23.46
C MET A 487 44.54 -10.03 23.92
N SER A 488 44.39 -9.66 25.19
CA SER A 488 45.19 -8.59 25.81
C SER A 488 46.66 -9.00 25.85
N PRO A 489 47.62 -8.10 25.54
CA PRO A 489 49.04 -8.42 25.66
C PRO A 489 49.39 -8.67 27.13
N VAL A 490 49.87 -9.88 27.44
CA VAL A 490 50.49 -10.17 28.73
C VAL A 490 51.76 -9.35 28.82
N LYS A 491 51.82 -8.39 29.76
CA LYS A 491 53.04 -7.65 30.10
C LYS A 491 54.10 -8.66 30.59
N GLY A 492 55.18 -8.83 29.84
CA GLY A 492 56.40 -9.49 30.30
C GLY A 492 57.56 -8.50 30.29
N ASP A 493 57.98 -8.06 31.48
CA ASP A 493 59.39 -7.89 31.90
C ASP A 493 59.47 -7.14 33.24
N GLY A 494 60.16 -7.73 34.23
CA GLY A 494 60.53 -7.12 35.51
C GLY A 494 60.66 -8.13 36.66
N ASP A 495 61.90 -8.43 37.03
CA ASP A 495 62.37 -9.37 38.08
C ASP A 495 61.80 -9.16 39.51
N ASP A 496 61.80 -10.28 40.24
CA ASP A 496 61.83 -10.51 41.70
C ASP A 496 60.89 -9.72 42.66
N ALA A 497 59.87 -10.41 43.19
CA ALA A 497 59.78 -10.79 44.61
C ALA A 497 58.46 -11.54 44.92
N SER A 498 58.60 -12.59 45.73
CA SER A 498 57.59 -13.51 46.30
C SER A 498 56.21 -12.94 46.66
N ALA A 499 55.13 -13.61 46.21
CA ALA A 499 53.97 -13.98 47.05
C ALA A 499 53.00 -14.94 46.33
N ALA A 500 52.77 -16.10 46.98
CA ALA A 500 51.60 -16.97 47.01
C ALA A 500 50.73 -17.20 45.75
N VAL A 501 50.66 -18.47 45.35
CA VAL A 501 49.62 -19.07 44.50
C VAL A 501 48.28 -19.10 45.24
N PRO A 502 47.15 -18.78 44.57
CA PRO A 502 45.90 -19.49 44.83
C PRO A 502 45.47 -20.24 43.57
N SER A 503 45.37 -21.55 43.74
CA SER A 503 44.66 -22.49 42.88
C SER A 503 43.18 -22.10 42.79
N GLY A 504 42.70 -21.79 41.58
CA GLY A 504 41.28 -21.56 41.31
C GLY A 504 40.98 -21.73 39.83
N THR A 505 40.29 -22.81 39.49
CA THR A 505 39.58 -22.98 38.21
C THR A 505 38.61 -21.82 38.01
N GLY A 506 38.87 -20.93 37.05
CA GLY A 506 38.01 -19.78 36.77
C GLY A 506 38.21 -19.23 35.36
N ASN A 507 37.11 -19.10 34.62
CA ASN A 507 36.97 -18.46 33.31
C ASN A 507 37.96 -17.32 33.07
N GLN A 508 38.82 -17.46 32.06
CA GLN A 508 39.50 -16.30 31.46
C GLN A 508 38.42 -15.32 30.98
N GLN A 509 38.52 -14.06 31.40
CA GLN A 509 37.67 -13.00 30.85
C GLN A 509 37.81 -13.01 29.32
N PRO A 510 36.71 -13.10 28.56
CA PRO A 510 36.82 -13.02 27.11
C PRO A 510 37.45 -11.66 26.78
N GLY A 511 38.47 -11.68 25.91
CA GLY A 511 39.11 -10.46 25.43
C GLY A 511 38.12 -9.51 24.75
N LEU A 512 38.61 -8.41 24.19
CA LEU A 512 37.73 -7.42 23.55
C LEU A 512 36.99 -8.02 22.35
N ASN A 513 35.64 -8.04 22.38
CA ASN A 513 34.81 -8.60 21.31
C ASN A 513 34.89 -7.73 20.05
N VAL A 514 35.37 -8.33 18.96
CA VAL A 514 35.56 -7.63 17.68
C VAL A 514 34.23 -7.17 17.09
N ALA A 515 33.15 -7.93 17.24
CA ALA A 515 31.85 -7.57 16.70
C ALA A 515 31.29 -6.29 17.35
N GLU A 516 31.46 -6.15 18.67
CA GLU A 516 31.08 -4.95 19.42
C GLU A 516 31.87 -3.72 18.98
N LEU A 517 33.16 -3.88 18.63
CA LEU A 517 33.97 -2.77 18.11
C LEU A 517 33.45 -2.25 16.77
N VAL A 518 32.97 -3.15 15.91
CA VAL A 518 32.41 -2.80 14.60
C VAL A 518 31.08 -2.07 14.75
N VAL A 519 30.18 -2.61 15.59
CA VAL A 519 28.87 -2.01 15.88
C VAL A 519 29.03 -0.67 16.60
N GLY A 520 29.89 -0.59 17.62
CA GLY A 520 30.16 0.63 18.38
C GLY A 520 30.72 1.77 17.54
N ARG A 521 31.31 1.47 16.38
CA ARG A 521 31.80 2.48 15.43
C ARG A 521 30.77 2.87 14.36
N GLY A 522 29.61 2.20 14.32
CA GLY A 522 28.53 2.40 13.35
C GLY A 522 28.74 1.66 12.03
N PHE A 523 29.67 0.70 11.97
CA PHE A 523 30.01 -0.02 10.74
C PHE A 523 29.23 -1.33 10.56
N GLY A 524 28.48 -1.76 11.57
CA GLY A 524 27.64 -2.96 11.51
C GLY A 524 26.33 -2.77 12.27
N THR A 525 25.31 -3.55 11.88
CA THR A 525 23.98 -3.59 12.52
C THR A 525 23.64 -4.98 13.03
#